data_AF-A0A969TNC5-F1
#
_entry.id   AF-A0A969TNC5-F1
#
_cell.length_a   1.000
_cell.length_b   1.000
_cell.length_c   1.000
_cell.angle_alpha   90.00
_cell.angle_beta   90.00
_cell.angle_gamma   90.00
#
_symmetry.space_group_name_H-M   'P 1'
#
loop_
_entity.id
_entity.type
_entity.pdbx_description
1 polymer ?
#
loop_
_entity_poly.entity_id
_entity_poly.type
_entity_poly.pdbx_seq_one_letter_code
_entity_poly.pdbx_strand_id
1 'polypeptide(L)'
;MTNTPYLSVVATARNDNHGGNMLRRMQIFVNGLIEQSRRHQLDTELIIVEWNPLVDQPTLAEALSWQTQDSPCTVRIIQVPPELHQQLKYSQSLPLFQMIAKNVGIRRAQGEFVLATNIDLLFSDALFEFISARQLQPGKSYRIDRTDVRSTVPLETSLEEQLAYCDRNILRINHKDGIEELDTEAPEPLKPVSEAVGLETASVLDQPKPRWYEQIPESTLPQLTRLRQFYKRLLPKAFKDVILRTLPKGLTEWLIEKGLLNAQPVPVSPQLEILEKFEQLEESEPESPPWQYPRLHTNACGDFTLMSRADWFTIRGYPEWEIFSFHLDSILLYIAHYAGIEEKILDNPMRVYHVEHTSGWTPQVERTQTLNKRLNSLGIPQLTIEQFDALARLMQQLDKPLIFNDENWGMATKTLPETVVPS
;
A
#
# COMPACT_ATOMS: atom_id res chain seq x y z
N MET A 1 -4.18 12.43 -31.20
CA MET A 1 -4.22 12.91 -29.81
C MET A 1 -4.17 11.66 -28.96
N THR A 2 -3.18 11.47 -28.10
CA THR A 2 -3.16 10.34 -27.16
C THR A 2 -4.16 10.66 -26.06
N ASN A 3 -5.23 9.86 -25.95
CA ASN A 3 -6.20 10.04 -24.88
C ASN A 3 -5.49 9.78 -23.54
N THR A 4 -5.70 10.62 -22.54
CA THR A 4 -5.12 10.38 -21.21
C THR A 4 -5.81 9.17 -20.59
N PRO A 5 -5.09 8.14 -20.10
CA PRO A 5 -5.71 7.02 -19.42
C PRO A 5 -6.55 7.48 -18.23
N TYR A 6 -7.66 6.82 -17.95
CA TYR A 6 -8.40 7.09 -16.72
C TYR A 6 -7.67 6.50 -15.51
N LEU A 7 -7.10 5.29 -15.67
CA LEU A 7 -6.41 4.56 -14.62
C LEU A 7 -5.00 4.13 -15.05
N SER A 8 -4.00 4.52 -14.27
CA SER A 8 -2.68 3.90 -14.28
C SER A 8 -2.62 2.81 -13.21
N VAL A 9 -2.31 1.58 -13.59
CA VAL A 9 -2.00 0.49 -12.66
C VAL A 9 -0.49 0.33 -12.58
N VAL A 10 0.09 0.55 -11.40
CA VAL A 10 1.53 0.50 -11.16
C VAL A 10 1.88 -0.70 -10.29
N ALA A 11 2.70 -1.60 -10.85
CA ALA A 11 3.25 -2.75 -10.17
C ALA A 11 4.77 -2.82 -10.35
N THR A 12 5.45 -3.61 -9.52
CA THR A 12 6.92 -3.69 -9.51
C THR A 12 7.38 -5.12 -9.36
N ALA A 13 8.40 -5.52 -10.12
CA ALA A 13 8.92 -6.87 -10.09
C ALA A 13 10.41 -6.91 -10.39
N ARG A 14 11.02 -8.04 -10.06
CA ARG A 14 12.33 -8.46 -10.53
C ARG A 14 12.16 -9.87 -11.06
N ASN A 15 12.72 -10.21 -12.22
CA ASN A 15 12.61 -11.57 -12.76
C ASN A 15 13.54 -12.57 -12.03
N ASP A 16 13.28 -12.82 -10.74
CA ASP A 16 14.07 -13.69 -9.86
C ASP A 16 13.25 -14.87 -9.26
N ASN A 17 12.03 -15.08 -9.77
CA ASN A 17 11.07 -16.08 -9.32
C ASN A 17 10.61 -15.92 -7.84
N HIS A 18 10.51 -14.69 -7.34
CA HIS A 18 9.98 -14.41 -6.00
C HIS A 18 8.64 -15.12 -5.70
N GLY A 19 8.61 -15.89 -4.62
CA GLY A 19 7.43 -16.67 -4.20
C GLY A 19 7.19 -17.97 -4.94
N GLY A 20 8.03 -18.32 -5.92
CA GLY A 20 7.88 -19.52 -6.73
C GLY A 20 6.72 -19.41 -7.72
N ASN A 21 6.92 -19.87 -8.96
CA ASN A 21 5.96 -19.69 -10.05
C ASN A 21 5.61 -18.20 -10.29
N MET A 22 6.56 -17.28 -10.09
CA MET A 22 6.30 -15.84 -10.14
C MET A 22 5.73 -15.41 -11.49
N LEU A 23 6.39 -15.78 -12.60
CA LEU A 23 5.94 -15.47 -13.96
C LEU A 23 4.52 -15.99 -14.24
N ARG A 24 4.13 -17.14 -13.65
CA ARG A 24 2.77 -17.67 -13.76
C ARG A 24 1.74 -16.76 -13.06
N ARG A 25 2.03 -16.28 -11.84
CA ARG A 25 1.12 -15.35 -11.15
C ARG A 25 1.07 -14.00 -11.86
N MET A 26 2.22 -13.50 -12.33
CA MET A 26 2.31 -12.29 -13.16
C MET A 26 1.48 -12.41 -14.43
N GLN A 27 1.52 -13.55 -15.13
CA GLN A 27 0.74 -13.76 -16.35
C GLN A 27 -0.77 -13.75 -16.06
N ILE A 28 -1.21 -14.31 -14.92
CA ILE A 28 -2.62 -14.24 -14.49
C ILE A 28 -3.03 -12.79 -14.22
N PHE A 29 -2.23 -12.02 -13.46
CA PHE A 29 -2.47 -10.60 -13.19
C PHE A 29 -2.53 -9.76 -14.48
N VAL A 30 -1.57 -9.94 -15.39
CA VAL A 30 -1.48 -9.24 -16.67
C VAL A 30 -2.68 -9.57 -17.57
N ASN A 31 -2.99 -10.86 -17.74
CA ASN A 31 -4.14 -11.30 -18.54
C ASN A 31 -5.44 -10.72 -17.98
N GLY A 32 -5.64 -10.85 -16.66
CA GLY A 32 -6.85 -10.36 -15.99
C GLY A 32 -7.02 -8.85 -16.11
N LEU A 33 -5.96 -8.06 -15.90
CA LEU A 33 -6.03 -6.60 -16.07
C LEU A 33 -6.34 -6.18 -17.51
N ILE A 34 -5.62 -6.73 -18.50
CA ILE A 34 -5.81 -6.36 -19.91
C ILE A 34 -7.21 -6.75 -20.41
N GLU A 35 -7.73 -7.90 -19.95
CA GLU A 35 -9.07 -8.37 -20.26
C GLU A 35 -10.15 -7.56 -19.53
N GLN A 36 -9.94 -7.15 -18.28
CA GLN A 36 -10.87 -6.23 -17.60
C GLN A 36 -10.95 -4.88 -18.33
N SER A 37 -9.83 -4.29 -18.74
CA SER A 37 -9.83 -3.05 -19.53
C SER A 37 -10.55 -3.22 -20.86
N ARG A 38 -10.45 -4.39 -21.51
CA ARG A 38 -11.19 -4.73 -22.74
C ARG A 38 -12.70 -4.84 -22.49
N ARG A 39 -13.13 -5.60 -21.47
CA ARG A 39 -14.54 -5.81 -21.13
C ARG A 39 -15.26 -4.50 -20.83
N HIS A 40 -14.62 -3.66 -20.02
CA HIS A 40 -15.19 -2.40 -19.52
C HIS A 40 -14.85 -1.18 -20.39
N GLN A 41 -14.21 -1.38 -21.54
CA GLN A 41 -13.76 -0.34 -22.48
C GLN A 41 -13.06 0.84 -21.78
N LEU A 42 -12.17 0.49 -20.83
CA LEU A 42 -11.54 1.44 -19.94
C LEU A 42 -10.13 1.79 -20.43
N ASP A 43 -9.91 3.06 -20.78
CA ASP A 43 -8.56 3.57 -21.08
C ASP A 43 -7.65 3.40 -19.85
N THR A 44 -6.74 2.42 -19.91
CA THR A 44 -5.78 2.13 -18.82
C THR A 44 -4.34 2.13 -19.33
N GLU A 45 -3.40 2.41 -18.43
CA GLU A 45 -2.01 1.98 -18.62
C GLU A 45 -1.58 1.03 -17.50
N LEU A 46 -0.88 -0.05 -17.86
CA LEU A 46 -0.14 -0.88 -16.93
C LEU A 46 1.33 -0.45 -16.97
N ILE A 47 1.85 0.03 -15.85
CA ILE A 47 3.27 0.31 -15.66
C ILE A 47 3.87 -0.78 -14.79
N ILE A 48 4.76 -1.60 -15.37
CA ILE A 48 5.62 -2.50 -14.60
C ILE A 48 7.00 -1.85 -14.44
N VAL A 49 7.41 -1.57 -13.20
CA VAL A 49 8.79 -1.22 -12.91
C VAL A 49 9.59 -2.50 -12.73
N GLU A 50 10.38 -2.84 -13.74
CA GLU A 50 11.34 -3.94 -13.69
C GLU A 50 12.62 -3.48 -13.00
N TRP A 51 12.90 -4.04 -11.84
CA TRP A 51 13.90 -3.50 -10.92
C TRP A 51 15.11 -4.43 -10.78
N ASN A 52 16.31 -3.88 -11.01
CA ASN A 52 17.58 -4.61 -10.95
C ASN A 52 17.51 -5.93 -11.75
N PRO A 53 17.25 -5.88 -13.07
CA PRO A 53 17.13 -7.08 -13.91
C PRO A 53 18.40 -7.94 -13.84
N LEU A 54 18.22 -9.26 -13.91
CA LEU A 54 19.32 -10.22 -13.92
C LEU A 54 19.83 -10.42 -15.34
N VAL A 55 21.16 -10.38 -15.53
CA VAL A 55 21.81 -10.46 -16.86
C VAL A 55 21.48 -11.76 -17.60
N ASP A 56 21.35 -12.87 -16.86
CA ASP A 56 21.08 -14.20 -17.42
C ASP A 56 19.58 -14.55 -17.50
N GLN A 57 18.68 -13.59 -17.26
CA GLN A 57 17.23 -13.78 -17.36
C GLN A 57 16.65 -12.91 -18.49
N PRO A 58 15.62 -13.37 -19.21
CA PRO A 58 14.87 -12.51 -20.11
C PRO A 58 14.25 -11.35 -19.31
N THR A 59 14.12 -10.20 -19.95
CA THR A 59 13.37 -9.07 -19.38
C THR A 59 11.92 -9.47 -19.19
N LEU A 60 11.21 -8.82 -18.27
CA LEU A 60 9.77 -9.05 -18.08
C LEU A 60 8.96 -8.79 -19.37
N ALA A 61 9.43 -7.89 -20.23
CA ALA A 61 8.84 -7.63 -21.54
C ALA A 61 8.94 -8.84 -22.49
N GLU A 62 10.01 -9.63 -22.40
CA GLU A 62 10.24 -10.85 -23.20
C GLU A 62 9.66 -12.11 -22.54
N ALA A 63 9.60 -12.14 -21.20
CA ALA A 63 9.22 -13.30 -20.41
C ALA A 63 7.70 -13.50 -20.28
N LEU A 64 6.91 -12.46 -20.53
CA LEU A 64 5.45 -12.47 -20.42
C LEU A 64 4.79 -12.34 -21.81
N SER A 65 3.64 -12.97 -21.96
CA SER A 65 2.76 -12.79 -23.12
C SER A 65 1.87 -11.57 -22.89
N TRP A 66 1.75 -10.70 -23.88
CA TRP A 66 0.96 -9.49 -23.78
C TRP A 66 -0.21 -9.56 -24.76
N GLN A 67 -1.40 -9.85 -24.24
CA GLN A 67 -2.63 -9.95 -25.05
C GLN A 67 -3.27 -8.57 -25.27
N THR A 68 -2.46 -7.59 -25.67
CA THR A 68 -2.83 -6.15 -25.81
C THR A 68 -3.73 -5.85 -27.00
N GLN A 69 -3.77 -6.73 -28.01
CA GLN A 69 -4.57 -6.53 -29.22
C GLN A 69 -6.05 -6.26 -28.88
N ASP A 70 -6.61 -5.21 -29.49
CA ASP A 70 -7.99 -4.75 -29.30
C ASP A 70 -8.36 -4.42 -27.83
N SER A 71 -7.37 -4.21 -26.96
CA SER A 71 -7.56 -3.68 -25.59
C SER A 71 -7.21 -2.19 -25.53
N PRO A 72 -7.97 -1.35 -24.79
CA PRO A 72 -7.58 0.01 -24.46
C PRO A 72 -6.44 0.08 -23.40
N CYS A 73 -5.90 -1.06 -22.96
CA CYS A 73 -4.76 -1.11 -22.04
C CYS A 73 -3.41 -0.96 -22.76
N THR A 74 -2.74 0.16 -22.54
CA THR A 74 -1.32 0.34 -22.93
C THR A 74 -0.40 -0.27 -21.87
N VAL A 75 0.59 -1.09 -22.26
CA VAL A 75 1.57 -1.65 -21.31
C VAL A 75 2.94 -0.99 -21.48
N ARG A 76 3.53 -0.54 -20.37
CA ARG A 76 4.82 0.15 -20.28
C ARG A 76 5.71 -0.55 -19.25
N ILE A 77 6.87 -1.03 -19.67
CA ILE A 77 7.88 -1.62 -18.78
C ILE A 77 8.99 -0.58 -18.59
N ILE A 78 9.25 -0.17 -17.35
CA ILE A 78 10.26 0.83 -17.00
C ILE A 78 11.36 0.13 -16.21
N GLN A 79 12.59 0.10 -16.76
CA GLN A 79 13.70 -0.61 -16.13
C GLN A 79 14.50 0.30 -15.20
N VAL A 80 14.68 -0.12 -13.94
CA VAL A 80 15.68 0.46 -13.04
C VAL A 80 16.92 -0.42 -13.08
N PRO A 81 18.01 0.02 -13.74
CA PRO A 81 19.14 -0.85 -14.03
C PRO A 81 20.02 -1.11 -12.80
N PRO A 82 20.84 -2.17 -12.79
CA PRO A 82 21.63 -2.59 -11.64
C PRO A 82 22.53 -1.49 -11.05
N GLU A 83 23.05 -0.58 -11.86
CA GLU A 83 23.96 0.50 -11.42
C GLU A 83 23.24 1.56 -10.57
N LEU A 84 21.94 1.78 -10.78
CA LEU A 84 21.12 2.63 -9.90
C LEU A 84 20.76 1.89 -8.61
N HIS A 85 20.49 0.60 -8.70
CA HIS A 85 20.21 -0.21 -7.53
C HIS A 85 21.42 -0.29 -6.57
N GLN A 86 22.63 -0.50 -7.11
CA GLN A 86 23.87 -0.60 -6.35
C GLN A 86 24.23 0.66 -5.54
N GLN A 87 23.61 1.82 -5.84
CA GLN A 87 23.79 3.06 -5.08
C GLN A 87 23.07 3.03 -3.73
N LEU A 88 22.12 2.11 -3.52
CA LEU A 88 21.36 1.99 -2.27
C LEU A 88 22.15 1.15 -1.24
N LYS A 89 22.13 1.56 0.02
CA LYS A 89 22.96 1.03 1.12
C LYS A 89 22.85 -0.47 1.34
N TYR A 90 21.67 -1.05 1.15
CA TYR A 90 21.38 -2.47 1.37
C TYR A 90 21.20 -3.29 0.08
N SER A 91 21.63 -2.73 -1.07
CA SER A 91 21.49 -3.34 -2.41
C SER A 91 22.09 -4.75 -2.55
N GLN A 92 23.12 -5.08 -1.77
CA GLN A 92 23.72 -6.43 -1.78
C GLN A 92 22.83 -7.49 -1.10
N SER A 93 21.88 -7.09 -0.25
CA SER A 93 21.09 -7.99 0.59
C SER A 93 19.58 -7.91 0.33
N LEU A 94 19.10 -6.76 -0.16
CA LEU A 94 17.74 -6.55 -0.66
C LEU A 94 17.77 -6.46 -2.19
N PRO A 95 17.26 -7.45 -2.94
CA PRO A 95 17.28 -7.44 -4.41
C PRO A 95 16.26 -6.46 -5.03
N LEU A 96 15.25 -6.05 -4.27
CA LEU A 96 14.14 -5.19 -4.70
C LEU A 96 13.74 -4.24 -3.55
N PHE A 97 13.67 -2.94 -3.83
CA PHE A 97 13.13 -1.94 -2.90
C PHE A 97 11.72 -1.56 -3.34
N GLN A 98 10.73 -2.39 -2.97
CA GLN A 98 9.36 -2.36 -3.51
C GLN A 98 8.70 -0.96 -3.48
N MET A 99 8.86 -0.19 -2.40
CA MET A 99 8.25 1.15 -2.28
C MET A 99 8.92 2.20 -3.18
N ILE A 100 10.26 2.18 -3.25
CA ILE A 100 11.04 3.04 -4.15
C ILE A 100 10.70 2.70 -5.61
N ALA A 101 10.59 1.40 -5.92
CA ALA A 101 10.16 0.94 -7.23
C ALA A 101 8.72 1.37 -7.56
N LYS A 102 7.78 1.29 -6.62
CA LYS A 102 6.38 1.73 -6.85
C LYS A 102 6.35 3.22 -7.16
N ASN A 103 7.13 4.03 -6.43
CA ASN A 103 7.26 5.45 -6.70
C ASN A 103 7.85 5.77 -8.08
N VAL A 104 8.82 5.00 -8.58
CA VAL A 104 9.36 5.17 -9.95
C VAL A 104 8.25 5.09 -11.01
N GLY A 105 7.31 4.17 -10.82
CA GLY A 105 6.13 4.01 -11.70
C GLY A 105 5.08 5.09 -11.48
N ILE A 106 4.66 5.35 -10.22
CA ILE A 106 3.68 6.39 -9.87
C ILE A 106 4.13 7.77 -10.37
N ARG A 107 5.43 8.07 -10.30
CA ARG A 107 6.02 9.33 -10.80
C ARG A 107 5.90 9.50 -12.31
N ARG A 108 5.85 8.39 -13.05
CA ARG A 108 5.77 8.30 -14.52
C ARG A 108 4.38 7.90 -15.03
N ALA A 109 3.41 7.74 -14.12
CA ALA A 109 2.01 7.56 -14.43
C ALA A 109 1.44 8.80 -15.14
N GLN A 110 0.59 8.57 -16.13
CA GLN A 110 -0.08 9.56 -16.96
C GLN A 110 -1.58 9.64 -16.65
N GLY A 111 -2.17 8.61 -16.06
CA GLY A 111 -3.61 8.51 -15.85
C GLY A 111 -4.17 9.49 -14.82
N GLU A 112 -5.49 9.72 -14.89
CA GLU A 112 -6.21 10.58 -13.94
C GLU A 112 -6.11 10.05 -12.50
N PHE A 113 -6.25 8.73 -12.35
CA PHE A 113 -6.08 7.98 -11.10
C PHE A 113 -4.94 6.97 -11.21
N VAL A 114 -4.28 6.67 -10.08
CA VAL A 114 -3.18 5.71 -10.02
C VAL A 114 -3.45 4.68 -8.92
N LEU A 115 -3.53 3.41 -9.31
CA LEU A 115 -3.57 2.24 -8.45
C LEU A 115 -2.14 1.70 -8.29
N ALA A 116 -1.58 1.79 -7.09
CA ALA A 116 -0.35 1.09 -6.73
C ALA A 116 -0.73 -0.29 -6.15
N THR A 117 -0.18 -1.35 -6.75
CA THR A 117 -0.66 -2.74 -6.57
C THR A 117 0.49 -3.76 -6.57
N ASN A 118 0.19 -5.02 -6.30
CA ASN A 118 1.11 -6.16 -6.46
C ASN A 118 0.82 -6.93 -7.77
N ILE A 119 1.63 -7.97 -8.04
CA ILE A 119 1.79 -8.62 -9.36
C ILE A 119 1.08 -9.99 -9.47
N ASP A 120 0.31 -10.35 -8.45
CA ASP A 120 -0.29 -11.67 -8.24
C ASP A 120 -1.75 -11.57 -7.79
N LEU A 121 -2.43 -10.56 -8.34
CA LEU A 121 -3.81 -10.20 -8.03
C LEU A 121 -4.74 -10.39 -9.23
N LEU A 122 -6.01 -10.66 -8.97
CA LEU A 122 -7.11 -10.56 -9.93
C LEU A 122 -8.16 -9.57 -9.42
N PHE A 123 -8.71 -8.77 -10.31
CA PHE A 123 -9.74 -7.79 -10.01
C PHE A 123 -11.11 -8.32 -10.44
N SER A 124 -12.11 -8.25 -9.55
CA SER A 124 -13.49 -8.61 -9.87
C SER A 124 -14.11 -7.72 -10.95
N ASP A 125 -15.06 -8.25 -11.71
CA ASP A 125 -15.81 -7.50 -12.72
C ASP A 125 -16.51 -6.25 -12.13
N ALA A 126 -17.18 -6.40 -10.98
CA ALA A 126 -17.83 -5.29 -10.27
C ALA A 126 -16.89 -4.13 -9.88
N LEU A 127 -15.61 -4.41 -9.64
CA LEU A 127 -14.61 -3.37 -9.35
C LEU A 127 -14.28 -2.57 -10.61
N PHE A 128 -14.18 -3.23 -11.77
CA PHE A 128 -13.94 -2.55 -13.04
C PHE A 128 -15.20 -1.88 -13.60
N GLU A 129 -16.39 -2.39 -13.30
CA GLU A 129 -17.67 -1.70 -13.55
C GLU A 129 -17.73 -0.38 -12.76
N PHE A 130 -17.41 -0.40 -11.46
CA PHE A 130 -17.36 0.80 -10.63
C PHE A 130 -16.32 1.83 -11.12
N ILE A 131 -15.12 1.38 -11.49
CA ILE A 131 -14.06 2.26 -12.01
C ILE A 131 -14.45 2.83 -13.38
N SER A 132 -14.97 2.01 -14.31
CA SER A 132 -15.35 2.44 -15.66
C SER A 132 -16.59 3.34 -15.69
N ALA A 133 -17.47 3.26 -14.68
CA ALA A 133 -18.51 4.24 -14.41
C ALA A 133 -17.97 5.65 -14.03
N ARG A 134 -16.65 5.83 -13.97
CA ARG A 134 -15.93 7.10 -13.72
C ARG A 134 -16.36 7.81 -12.42
N GLN A 135 -16.61 7.04 -11.36
CA GLN A 135 -17.06 7.53 -10.06
C GLN A 135 -15.93 7.83 -9.05
N LEU A 136 -14.66 7.68 -9.45
CA LEU A 136 -13.53 8.01 -8.58
C LEU A 136 -13.43 9.53 -8.40
N GLN A 137 -12.93 9.94 -7.25
CA GLN A 137 -12.89 11.34 -6.82
C GLN A 137 -11.49 11.68 -6.30
N PRO A 138 -10.90 12.83 -6.67
CA PRO A 138 -9.73 13.38 -6.00
C PRO A 138 -10.00 13.65 -4.51
N GLY A 139 -8.94 13.65 -3.69
CA GLY A 139 -9.06 13.76 -2.25
C GLY A 139 -9.60 12.50 -1.56
N LYS A 140 -9.63 11.36 -2.27
CA LYS A 140 -9.99 10.04 -1.71
C LYS A 140 -8.85 9.03 -1.87
N SER A 141 -8.59 8.26 -0.82
CA SER A 141 -7.72 7.08 -0.81
C SER A 141 -8.58 5.84 -0.77
N TYR A 142 -8.72 5.20 -1.92
CA TYR A 142 -9.55 4.01 -2.11
C TYR A 142 -8.84 2.76 -1.59
N ARG A 143 -9.56 2.03 -0.74
CA ARG A 143 -9.14 0.81 -0.06
C ARG A 143 -10.14 -0.30 -0.34
N ILE A 144 -9.71 -1.55 -0.29
CA ILE A 144 -10.56 -2.73 -0.48
C ILE A 144 -9.97 -3.90 0.31
N ASP A 145 -10.82 -4.80 0.79
CA ASP A 145 -10.40 -6.00 1.52
C ASP A 145 -9.67 -6.97 0.56
N ARG A 146 -8.57 -7.61 1.03
CA ARG A 146 -7.84 -8.60 0.22
C ARG A 146 -8.41 -9.99 0.45
N THR A 147 -8.92 -10.60 -0.61
CA THR A 147 -9.43 -11.98 -0.61
C THR A 147 -8.31 -12.93 -1.01
N ASP A 148 -7.74 -13.70 -0.07
CA ASP A 148 -6.71 -14.68 -0.40
C ASP A 148 -7.35 -15.93 -1.00
N VAL A 149 -6.82 -16.41 -2.13
CA VAL A 149 -7.33 -17.59 -2.86
C VAL A 149 -6.25 -18.64 -3.08
N ARG A 150 -6.66 -19.91 -3.25
CA ARG A 150 -5.74 -21.04 -3.49
C ARG A 150 -4.83 -20.78 -4.70
N SER A 151 -3.54 -21.09 -4.55
CA SER A 151 -2.45 -20.83 -5.51
C SER A 151 -2.62 -21.45 -6.91
N THR A 152 -3.56 -22.38 -7.06
CA THR A 152 -3.82 -23.18 -8.26
C THR A 152 -4.80 -22.55 -9.26
N VAL A 153 -5.11 -21.24 -9.16
CA VAL A 153 -5.90 -20.49 -10.16
C VAL A 153 -5.42 -20.85 -11.58
N PRO A 154 -6.28 -21.35 -12.48
CA PRO A 154 -5.86 -21.84 -13.80
C PRO A 154 -5.39 -20.70 -14.71
N LEU A 155 -4.23 -20.85 -15.36
CA LEU A 155 -3.69 -19.83 -16.27
C LEU A 155 -4.35 -19.88 -17.65
N GLU A 156 -4.50 -21.08 -18.22
CA GLU A 156 -4.98 -21.31 -19.59
C GLU A 156 -6.53 -21.40 -19.68
N THR A 157 -7.22 -20.46 -19.03
CA THR A 157 -8.69 -20.36 -19.03
C THR A 157 -9.11 -18.90 -19.18
N SER A 158 -10.40 -18.66 -19.48
CA SER A 158 -10.93 -17.29 -19.53
C SER A 158 -10.86 -16.59 -18.16
N LEU A 159 -10.88 -15.26 -18.17
CA LEU A 159 -10.97 -14.47 -16.94
C LEU A 159 -12.24 -14.81 -16.14
N GLU A 160 -13.36 -15.11 -16.81
CA GLU A 160 -14.60 -15.50 -16.14
C GLU A 160 -14.44 -16.80 -15.34
N GLU A 161 -13.79 -17.80 -15.92
CA GLU A 161 -13.46 -19.05 -15.24
C GLU A 161 -12.43 -18.84 -14.10
N GLN A 162 -11.48 -17.92 -14.27
CA GLN A 162 -10.52 -17.55 -13.21
C GLN A 162 -11.22 -16.88 -12.03
N LEU A 163 -12.11 -15.91 -12.27
CA LEU A 163 -12.87 -15.23 -11.20
C LEU A 163 -13.84 -16.20 -10.52
N ALA A 164 -14.53 -17.05 -11.28
CA ALA A 164 -15.40 -18.10 -10.73
C ALA A 164 -14.62 -19.18 -9.96
N TYR A 165 -13.36 -19.44 -10.33
CA TYR A 165 -12.46 -20.28 -9.53
C TYR A 165 -12.09 -19.57 -8.22
N CYS A 166 -11.70 -18.29 -8.27
CA CYS A 166 -11.33 -17.49 -7.10
C CYS A 166 -12.45 -17.44 -6.06
N ASP A 167 -13.69 -17.16 -6.48
CA ASP A 167 -14.87 -17.12 -5.60
C ASP A 167 -15.17 -18.45 -4.89
N ARG A 168 -14.78 -19.59 -5.48
CA ARG A 168 -14.99 -20.93 -4.91
C ARG A 168 -13.81 -21.45 -4.10
N ASN A 169 -12.67 -20.75 -4.10
CA ASN A 169 -11.41 -21.21 -3.53
C ASN A 169 -10.78 -20.13 -2.62
N ILE A 170 -11.62 -19.35 -1.94
CA ILE A 170 -11.22 -18.36 -0.95
C ILE A 170 -10.70 -19.08 0.29
N LEU A 171 -9.50 -18.71 0.73
CA LEU A 171 -8.88 -19.18 1.96
C LEU A 171 -9.27 -18.29 3.15
N ARG A 172 -9.18 -16.96 2.96
CA ARG A 172 -9.46 -15.94 3.97
C ARG A 172 -9.73 -14.58 3.33
N ILE A 173 -10.36 -13.68 4.09
CA ILE A 173 -10.54 -12.28 3.74
C ILE A 173 -9.83 -11.41 4.78
N ASN A 174 -8.96 -10.52 4.30
CA ASN A 174 -8.20 -9.58 5.10
C ASN A 174 -8.97 -8.26 5.12
N HIS A 175 -9.82 -8.10 6.14
CA HIS A 175 -10.59 -6.89 6.35
C HIS A 175 -9.75 -5.76 6.98
N LYS A 176 -10.26 -4.53 6.88
CA LYS A 176 -9.76 -3.40 7.68
C LYS A 176 -9.54 -3.74 9.16
N ASP A 177 -10.52 -4.41 9.78
CA ASP A 177 -10.57 -4.57 11.24
C ASP A 177 -10.08 -5.94 11.75
N GLY A 178 -9.79 -6.90 10.86
CA GLY A 178 -9.37 -8.27 11.22
C GLY A 178 -9.17 -9.19 10.01
N ILE A 179 -9.10 -10.50 10.24
CA ILE A 179 -9.03 -11.54 9.20
C ILE A 179 -10.16 -12.54 9.44
N GLU A 180 -10.93 -12.83 8.40
CA GLU A 180 -11.91 -13.92 8.36
C GLU A 180 -11.26 -15.13 7.66
N GLU A 181 -11.00 -16.22 8.38
CA GLU A 181 -10.52 -17.49 7.78
C GLU A 181 -11.73 -18.34 7.38
N LEU A 182 -11.78 -18.78 6.11
CA LEU A 182 -12.95 -19.44 5.51
C LEU A 182 -12.71 -20.92 5.15
N ASP A 183 -11.47 -21.31 4.85
CA ASP A 183 -11.13 -22.67 4.42
C ASP A 183 -9.92 -23.20 5.21
N THR A 184 -10.20 -24.02 6.24
CA THR A 184 -9.20 -24.63 7.12
C THR A 184 -8.83 -26.07 6.74
N GLU A 185 -9.41 -26.63 5.67
CA GLU A 185 -9.26 -28.06 5.35
C GLU A 185 -8.49 -28.31 4.04
N ALA A 186 -7.50 -29.19 4.10
CA ALA A 186 -6.97 -29.84 2.92
C ALA A 186 -7.97 -30.92 2.47
N PRO A 187 -8.24 -31.09 1.17
CA PRO A 187 -9.35 -31.93 0.73
C PRO A 187 -9.13 -33.41 1.05
N GLU A 188 -9.95 -33.97 1.95
CA GLU A 188 -10.17 -35.42 2.01
C GLU A 188 -10.94 -35.89 0.76
N PRO A 189 -10.73 -37.14 0.30
CA PRO A 189 -11.40 -37.67 -0.88
C PRO A 189 -12.92 -37.83 -0.65
N LEU A 190 -13.70 -37.19 -1.54
CA LEU A 190 -15.16 -37.11 -1.52
C LEU A 190 -15.89 -38.45 -1.28
N LYS A 191 -16.93 -38.41 -0.44
CA LYS A 191 -18.04 -39.39 -0.45
C LYS A 191 -19.35 -38.72 -0.92
N PRO A 192 -20.33 -39.49 -1.43
CA PRO A 192 -21.45 -38.94 -2.17
C PRO A 192 -22.51 -38.22 -1.31
N VAL A 193 -23.23 -37.31 -1.96
CA VAL A 193 -24.20 -36.35 -1.41
C VAL A 193 -25.55 -36.98 -1.02
N SER A 194 -26.23 -36.41 -0.03
CA SER A 194 -27.69 -36.50 0.09
C SER A 194 -28.37 -35.21 0.59
N GLU A 195 -29.11 -34.57 -0.33
CA GLU A 195 -30.36 -33.81 -0.13
C GLU A 195 -30.37 -32.49 0.68
N ALA A 196 -31.48 -31.75 0.54
CA ALA A 196 -31.50 -30.27 0.53
C ALA A 196 -32.63 -29.61 1.35
N VAL A 197 -32.33 -28.46 1.95
CA VAL A 197 -33.23 -27.37 2.42
C VAL A 197 -32.38 -26.08 2.41
N GLY A 198 -32.84 -24.87 2.03
CA GLY A 198 -34.12 -24.40 1.48
C GLY A 198 -34.00 -22.94 1.02
N LEU A 199 -35.12 -22.25 0.73
CA LEU A 199 -35.18 -20.82 0.37
C LEU A 199 -36.07 -20.04 1.35
N GLU A 200 -35.58 -18.95 1.93
CA GLU A 200 -36.42 -17.85 2.42
C GLU A 200 -35.84 -16.49 2.05
N THR A 201 -36.73 -15.54 1.76
CA THR A 201 -36.42 -14.17 1.32
C THR A 201 -36.76 -13.19 2.45
N ALA A 202 -35.93 -12.17 2.66
CA ALA A 202 -36.21 -11.07 3.58
C ALA A 202 -36.12 -9.72 2.85
N SER A 203 -37.00 -8.80 3.22
CA SER A 203 -37.36 -7.63 2.42
C SER A 203 -36.53 -6.37 2.67
N VAL A 204 -36.40 -5.57 1.62
CA VAL A 204 -35.95 -4.16 1.65
C VAL A 204 -36.79 -3.33 2.64
N LEU A 205 -36.12 -2.53 3.48
CA LEU A 205 -36.72 -1.40 4.20
C LEU A 205 -35.81 -0.17 4.16
N ASP A 206 -36.46 1.00 4.07
CA ASP A 206 -35.89 2.34 3.93
C ASP A 206 -34.81 2.70 4.95
N GLN A 207 -33.79 3.46 4.51
CA GLN A 207 -33.01 4.33 5.39
C GLN A 207 -32.90 5.76 4.83
N PRO A 208 -33.00 6.80 5.69
CA PRO A 208 -33.15 8.18 5.23
C PRO A 208 -31.82 8.81 4.80
N LYS A 209 -31.86 9.61 3.72
CA LYS A 209 -30.72 10.40 3.23
C LYS A 209 -30.36 11.54 4.21
N PRO A 210 -29.08 11.69 4.62
CA PRO A 210 -28.66 12.83 5.44
C PRO A 210 -28.74 14.17 4.69
N ARG A 211 -29.36 15.17 5.32
CA ARG A 211 -29.38 16.57 4.83
C ARG A 211 -28.15 17.34 5.30
N TRP A 212 -27.05 17.28 4.55
CA TRP A 212 -25.97 18.27 4.64
C TRP A 212 -25.43 18.71 3.26
N TYR A 213 -26.14 18.37 2.19
CA TYR A 213 -25.85 18.86 0.84
C TYR A 213 -26.45 20.26 0.63
N GLU A 214 -25.86 21.28 1.26
CA GLU A 214 -26.08 22.68 0.88
C GLU A 214 -24.88 23.54 1.26
N GLN A 215 -24.22 24.11 0.23
CA GLN A 215 -23.25 25.22 0.26
C GLN A 215 -21.83 24.93 0.81
N ILE A 216 -20.90 24.65 -0.12
CA ILE A 216 -19.46 24.90 0.06
C ILE A 216 -19.04 26.02 -0.92
N PRO A 217 -18.56 27.18 -0.44
CA PRO A 217 -18.02 28.23 -1.31
C PRO A 217 -16.69 27.86 -1.96
N GLU A 218 -16.46 28.39 -3.16
CA GLU A 218 -15.36 28.07 -4.07
C GLU A 218 -14.02 28.72 -3.64
N SER A 219 -13.36 28.24 -2.58
CA SER A 219 -11.96 28.64 -2.27
C SER A 219 -11.19 27.72 -1.27
N THR A 220 -11.07 26.41 -1.52
CA THR A 220 -10.23 25.51 -0.69
C THR A 220 -9.40 24.49 -1.50
N LEU A 221 -8.42 24.97 -2.26
CA LEU A 221 -7.24 24.17 -2.59
C LEU A 221 -6.17 24.39 -1.51
N PRO A 222 -5.61 23.34 -0.85
CA PRO A 222 -4.61 23.51 0.18
C PRO A 222 -3.33 24.16 -0.36
N GLN A 223 -2.98 25.36 0.14
CA GLN A 223 -1.65 25.93 -0.12
C GLN A 223 -0.61 25.17 0.70
N LEU A 224 0.06 24.21 0.06
CA LEU A 224 1.12 23.39 0.64
C LEU A 224 2.29 24.26 1.12
N THR A 225 2.26 24.64 2.39
CA THR A 225 3.37 25.34 3.03
C THR A 225 4.46 24.33 3.31
N ARG A 226 5.58 24.43 2.57
CA ARG A 226 6.81 23.66 2.86
C ARG A 226 7.10 23.67 4.37
N LEU A 227 7.59 22.54 4.90
CA LEU A 227 8.36 22.47 6.15
C LEU A 227 9.73 23.20 6.00
N ARG A 228 9.68 24.49 5.63
CA ARG A 228 10.81 25.41 5.74
C ARG A 228 11.20 25.53 7.22
N GLN A 229 12.42 26.01 7.45
CA GLN A 229 13.05 26.25 8.76
C GLN A 229 12.16 27.00 9.78
N PHE A 230 11.06 27.63 9.35
CA PHE A 230 10.03 28.26 10.14
C PHE A 230 9.44 27.36 11.24
N TYR A 231 9.19 26.06 10.97
CA TYR A 231 8.71 25.13 12.01
C TYR A 231 9.74 24.83 13.12
N LYS A 232 11.04 25.06 12.88
CA LYS A 232 12.03 25.04 13.99
C LYS A 232 11.72 26.14 15.02
N ARG A 233 11.07 27.23 14.61
CA ARG A 233 10.79 28.44 15.40
C ARG A 233 9.37 28.50 15.99
N LEU A 234 8.39 27.82 15.38
CA LEU A 234 6.96 27.98 15.70
C LEU A 234 6.36 26.91 16.60
N LEU A 235 6.92 25.70 16.65
CA LEU A 235 6.58 24.74 17.70
C LEU A 235 7.14 25.27 19.03
N PRO A 236 6.28 25.65 20.02
CA PRO A 236 6.76 26.14 21.31
C PRO A 236 7.67 25.11 21.95
N LYS A 237 8.69 25.57 22.67
CA LYS A 237 9.64 24.67 23.36
C LYS A 237 8.90 23.62 24.20
N ALA A 238 7.87 24.04 24.94
CA ALA A 238 7.01 23.16 25.71
C ALA A 238 6.33 22.03 24.89
N PHE A 239 5.91 22.30 23.65
CA PHE A 239 5.24 21.28 22.80
C PHE A 239 6.24 20.24 22.29
N LYS A 240 7.46 20.67 21.92
CA LYS A 240 8.55 19.74 21.59
C LYS A 240 8.96 18.92 22.81
N ASP A 241 9.13 19.58 23.96
CA ASP A 241 9.50 18.94 25.22
C ASP A 241 8.42 17.93 25.68
N VAL A 242 7.13 18.14 25.36
CA VAL A 242 6.05 17.16 25.59
C VAL A 242 6.18 15.96 24.65
N ILE A 243 6.33 16.16 23.34
CA ILE A 243 6.52 15.05 22.37
C ILE A 243 7.73 14.20 22.75
N LEU A 244 8.86 14.84 23.10
CA LEU A 244 10.10 14.19 23.51
C LEU A 244 9.97 13.42 24.85
N ARG A 245 8.97 13.73 25.69
CA ARG A 245 8.66 12.99 26.93
C ARG A 245 7.71 11.81 26.71
N THR A 246 6.90 11.84 25.66
CA THR A 246 5.95 10.77 25.32
C THR A 246 6.51 9.69 24.40
N LEU A 247 7.63 9.96 23.71
CA LEU A 247 8.26 9.01 22.79
C LEU A 247 9.39 8.22 23.47
N PRO A 248 9.54 6.90 23.22
CA PRO A 248 10.69 6.12 23.67
C PRO A 248 12.03 6.77 23.28
N LYS A 249 13.01 6.74 24.18
CA LYS A 249 14.27 7.48 24.03
C LYS A 249 15.00 7.21 22.70
N GLY A 250 15.16 5.92 22.33
CA GLY A 250 15.82 5.53 21.08
C GLY A 250 15.07 5.97 19.81
N LEU A 251 13.76 6.17 19.90
CA LEU A 251 12.93 6.68 18.80
C LEU A 251 13.03 8.19 18.67
N THR A 252 13.12 8.91 19.79
CA THR A 252 13.49 10.32 19.82
C THR A 252 14.87 10.54 19.18
N GLU A 253 15.86 9.72 19.52
CA GLU A 253 17.21 9.75 18.95
C GLU A 253 17.19 9.46 17.43
N TRP A 254 16.42 8.46 16.98
CA TRP A 254 16.21 8.17 15.55
C TRP A 254 15.53 9.31 14.78
N LEU A 255 14.47 9.92 15.33
CA LEU A 255 13.79 11.07 14.71
C LEU A 255 14.72 12.30 14.60
N ILE A 256 15.65 12.48 15.54
CA ILE A 256 16.69 13.51 15.48
C ILE A 256 17.74 13.14 14.41
N GLU A 257 18.18 11.88 14.35
CA GLU A 257 19.12 11.38 13.32
C GLU A 257 18.58 11.59 11.91
N LYS A 258 17.27 11.35 11.69
CA LYS A 258 16.61 11.58 10.39
C LYS A 258 16.25 13.06 10.13
N GLY A 259 16.61 13.98 11.03
CA GLY A 259 16.36 15.42 10.90
C GLY A 259 14.89 15.83 11.05
N LEU A 260 14.01 14.90 11.43
CA LEU A 260 12.57 15.10 11.62
C LEU A 260 12.28 15.87 12.91
N LEU A 261 13.14 15.72 13.92
CA LEU A 261 13.16 16.53 15.13
C LEU A 261 14.49 17.31 15.26
N ASN A 262 14.45 18.41 16.00
CA ASN A 262 15.65 19.18 16.35
C ASN A 262 15.78 19.22 17.88
N ALA A 263 16.73 18.47 18.43
CA ALA A 263 17.19 18.72 19.78
C ALA A 263 18.12 19.94 19.81
N GLN A 264 17.89 20.83 20.78
CA GLN A 264 18.92 21.67 21.35
C GLN A 264 19.07 21.22 22.80
N PRO A 265 20.28 20.98 23.31
CA PRO A 265 20.45 20.67 24.72
C PRO A 265 19.96 21.86 25.54
N VAL A 266 18.93 21.63 26.36
CA VAL A 266 18.51 22.60 27.36
C VAL A 266 19.51 22.50 28.52
N PRO A 267 20.24 23.58 28.87
CA PRO A 267 21.04 23.56 30.08
C PRO A 267 20.09 23.36 31.28
N VAL A 268 20.36 22.33 32.08
CA VAL A 268 19.58 22.03 33.29
C VAL A 268 19.77 23.19 34.26
N SER A 269 18.70 23.95 34.51
CA SER A 269 18.71 24.95 35.58
C SER A 269 18.66 24.22 36.94
N PRO A 270 19.53 24.54 37.91
CA PRO A 270 19.63 23.85 39.19
C PRO A 270 18.52 24.26 40.17
N GLN A 271 17.25 24.10 39.76
CA GLN A 271 16.06 24.47 40.55
C GLN A 271 14.88 23.49 40.38
N LEU A 272 15.16 22.21 40.16
CA LEU A 272 14.17 21.13 40.15
C LEU A 272 14.54 20.00 41.12
N GLU A 273 14.71 20.39 42.39
CA GLU A 273 14.88 19.49 43.54
C GLU A 273 13.52 19.03 44.11
N ILE A 274 12.46 19.07 43.28
CA ILE A 274 11.11 18.63 43.62
C ILE A 274 10.61 17.71 42.50
N LEU A 275 11.07 16.47 42.51
CA LEU A 275 10.40 15.32 41.87
C LEU A 275 10.86 13.93 42.36
N GLU A 276 11.61 13.83 43.47
CA GLU A 276 11.94 12.54 44.14
C GLU A 276 10.81 12.06 45.09
N LYS A 277 9.55 12.38 44.81
CA LYS A 277 8.39 11.96 45.63
C LYS A 277 7.16 11.58 44.79
N PHE A 278 7.36 10.76 43.76
CA PHE A 278 6.27 9.98 43.13
C PHE A 278 6.70 8.57 42.69
N GLU A 279 7.69 7.98 43.37
CA GLU A 279 7.67 6.52 43.54
C GLU A 279 6.77 6.19 44.73
N GLN A 280 5.98 5.12 44.64
CA GLN A 280 4.91 4.72 45.58
C GLN A 280 3.59 5.50 45.48
N LEU A 281 2.83 5.25 44.40
CA LEU A 281 1.38 5.03 44.50
C LEU A 281 1.00 3.81 43.64
N GLU A 282 0.00 3.07 44.12
CA GLU A 282 -0.31 1.70 43.72
C GLU A 282 -1.23 1.59 42.48
N GLU A 283 -1.38 0.35 42.03
CA GLU A 283 -2.25 -0.17 40.98
C GLU A 283 -3.62 0.54 40.86
N SER A 284 -3.88 1.15 39.70
CA SER A 284 -5.18 1.12 39.01
C SER A 284 -5.07 1.87 37.68
N GLU A 285 -4.61 1.18 36.63
CA GLU A 285 -4.72 1.72 35.26
C GLU A 285 -6.19 1.73 34.84
N PRO A 286 -6.77 2.88 34.44
CA PRO A 286 -7.97 2.88 33.64
C PRO A 286 -7.59 2.46 32.21
N GLU A 287 -8.23 1.40 31.69
CA GLU A 287 -8.02 0.91 30.32
C GLU A 287 -8.14 2.05 29.31
N SER A 288 -7.00 2.53 28.83
CA SER A 288 -6.95 3.53 27.77
C SER A 288 -7.22 2.85 26.43
N PRO A 289 -8.05 3.41 25.54
CA PRO A 289 -8.36 2.75 24.27
C PRO A 289 -7.06 2.54 23.45
N PRO A 290 -6.91 1.37 22.79
CA PRO A 290 -5.61 0.92 22.27
C PRO A 290 -5.01 1.80 21.17
N TRP A 291 -5.82 2.67 20.55
CA TRP A 291 -5.38 3.60 19.52
C TRP A 291 -5.94 4.99 19.81
N GLN A 292 -5.07 6.00 19.87
CA GLN A 292 -5.50 7.39 20.07
C GLN A 292 -5.83 8.11 18.74
N TYR A 293 -5.35 7.58 17.61
CA TYR A 293 -5.56 8.11 16.25
C TYR A 293 -6.58 7.28 15.46
N PRO A 294 -7.13 7.80 14.34
CA PRO A 294 -8.11 7.09 13.52
C PRO A 294 -7.58 5.76 12.98
N ARG A 295 -8.37 4.68 13.12
CA ARG A 295 -8.02 3.37 12.56
C ARG A 295 -8.26 3.37 11.04
N LEU A 296 -7.18 3.31 10.26
CA LEU A 296 -7.22 3.16 8.81
C LEU A 296 -7.11 1.69 8.38
N HIS A 297 -7.47 1.38 7.13
CA HIS A 297 -7.35 0.07 6.51
C HIS A 297 -5.89 -0.23 6.12
N THR A 298 -5.06 -0.50 7.13
CA THR A 298 -3.64 -0.88 6.95
C THR A 298 -3.43 -2.39 6.74
N ASN A 299 -4.43 -3.23 6.99
CA ASN A 299 -4.33 -4.66 6.71
C ASN A 299 -4.11 -4.91 5.21
N ALA A 300 -3.18 -5.81 4.87
CA ALA A 300 -2.80 -6.14 3.49
C ALA A 300 -2.58 -4.92 2.56
N CYS A 301 -2.18 -3.75 3.09
CA CYS A 301 -2.54 -2.52 2.39
C CYS A 301 -1.75 -2.23 1.10
N GLY A 302 -0.54 -2.78 0.95
CA GLY A 302 0.26 -2.71 -0.27
C GLY A 302 -0.35 -3.36 -1.52
N ASP A 303 -1.40 -4.18 -1.38
CA ASP A 303 -2.05 -4.88 -2.50
C ASP A 303 -2.98 -3.96 -3.32
N PHE A 304 -3.63 -2.96 -2.72
CA PHE A 304 -4.53 -2.04 -3.44
C PHE A 304 -4.52 -0.63 -2.82
N THR A 305 -3.73 0.30 -3.37
CA THR A 305 -3.77 1.72 -2.98
C THR A 305 -4.12 2.58 -4.19
N LEU A 306 -5.35 3.10 -4.25
CA LEU A 306 -5.85 3.90 -5.37
C LEU A 306 -6.16 5.34 -4.93
N MET A 307 -5.52 6.32 -5.57
CA MET A 307 -5.74 7.76 -5.33
C MET A 307 -5.69 8.50 -6.66
N SER A 308 -6.14 9.76 -6.71
CA SER A 308 -5.88 10.58 -7.91
C SER A 308 -4.38 10.80 -8.09
N ARG A 309 -3.94 11.00 -9.33
CA ARG A 309 -2.54 11.31 -9.62
C ARG A 309 -2.07 12.60 -8.93
N ALA A 310 -2.97 13.56 -8.73
CA ALA A 310 -2.68 14.81 -8.01
C ALA A 310 -2.43 14.58 -6.51
N ASP A 311 -3.19 13.67 -5.89
CA ASP A 311 -3.04 13.28 -4.48
C ASP A 311 -1.70 12.57 -4.25
N TRP A 312 -1.35 11.61 -5.11
CA TRP A 312 -0.04 10.94 -5.12
C TRP A 312 1.14 11.93 -5.19
N PHE A 313 1.02 12.96 -6.03
CA PHE A 313 2.04 14.00 -6.18
C PHE A 313 2.09 14.97 -4.99
N THR A 314 0.94 15.21 -4.34
CA THR A 314 0.83 16.02 -3.12
C THR A 314 1.58 15.37 -1.95
N ILE A 315 1.43 14.06 -1.77
CA ILE A 315 2.10 13.31 -0.70
C ILE A 315 3.49 12.76 -1.07
N ARG A 316 3.85 12.80 -2.36
CA ARG A 316 5.14 12.37 -2.94
C ARG A 316 5.44 10.87 -2.85
N GLY A 317 4.40 10.05 -2.95
CA GLY A 317 4.53 8.58 -2.93
C GLY A 317 4.87 7.99 -1.55
N TYR A 318 5.17 6.68 -1.54
CA TYR A 318 5.61 5.95 -0.36
C TYR A 318 6.93 6.49 0.19
N PRO A 319 7.23 6.41 1.50
CA PRO A 319 8.54 6.81 2.03
C PRO A 319 9.68 6.04 1.33
N GLU A 320 10.64 6.74 0.73
CA GLU A 320 11.77 6.13 -0.02
C GLU A 320 12.91 5.69 0.91
N TRP A 321 12.57 4.95 1.96
CA TRP A 321 13.53 4.44 2.91
C TRP A 321 14.16 3.14 2.41
N GLU A 322 15.48 3.06 2.50
CA GLU A 322 16.27 1.88 2.13
C GLU A 322 16.18 0.79 3.23
N ILE A 323 14.97 0.32 3.49
CA ILE A 323 14.62 -0.65 4.53
C ILE A 323 13.71 -1.75 3.96
N PHE A 324 13.46 -2.82 4.72
CA PHE A 324 12.46 -3.81 4.33
C PHE A 324 11.04 -3.22 4.40
N SER A 325 10.18 -3.54 3.42
CA SER A 325 9.00 -2.73 3.07
C SER A 325 7.80 -2.78 4.03
N PHE A 326 7.81 -3.65 5.04
CA PHE A 326 6.71 -3.75 6.01
C PHE A 326 6.37 -2.39 6.64
N HIS A 327 5.06 -2.10 6.72
CA HIS A 327 4.45 -0.88 7.26
C HIS A 327 4.76 0.43 6.51
N LEU A 328 5.60 0.44 5.45
CA LEU A 328 5.80 1.65 4.63
C LEU A 328 4.53 2.04 3.84
N ASP A 329 3.77 1.04 3.43
CA ASP A 329 2.43 1.17 2.87
C ASP A 329 1.41 1.71 3.90
N SER A 330 1.49 1.21 5.13
CA SER A 330 0.67 1.65 6.25
C SER A 330 0.94 3.11 6.61
N ILE A 331 2.23 3.53 6.63
CA ILE A 331 2.61 4.94 6.80
C ILE A 331 1.96 5.82 5.72
N LEU A 332 2.01 5.41 4.45
CA LEU A 332 1.44 6.19 3.35
C LEU A 332 -0.04 6.52 3.60
N LEU A 333 -0.82 5.58 4.12
CA LEU A 333 -2.25 5.82 4.40
C LEU A 333 -2.45 6.91 5.47
N TYR A 334 -1.62 6.94 6.51
CA TYR A 334 -1.65 8.03 7.49
C TYR A 334 -1.14 9.36 6.90
N ILE A 335 -0.10 9.34 6.06
CA ILE A 335 0.33 10.54 5.32
C ILE A 335 -0.83 11.08 4.46
N ALA A 336 -1.55 10.22 3.74
CA ALA A 336 -2.70 10.61 2.94
C ALA A 336 -3.82 11.21 3.81
N HIS A 337 -4.20 10.50 4.87
CA HIS A 337 -5.23 10.94 5.82
C HIS A 337 -4.94 12.34 6.39
N TYR A 338 -3.74 12.56 6.94
CA TYR A 338 -3.37 13.86 7.52
C TYR A 338 -3.04 14.93 6.46
N ALA A 339 -2.89 14.56 5.18
CA ALA A 339 -2.89 15.50 4.06
C ALA A 339 -4.30 15.94 3.62
N GLY A 340 -5.36 15.39 4.23
CA GLY A 340 -6.76 15.67 3.87
C GLY A 340 -7.34 14.75 2.80
N ILE A 341 -6.66 13.64 2.48
CA ILE A 341 -7.14 12.62 1.53
C ILE A 341 -7.91 11.56 2.34
N GLU A 342 -9.23 11.52 2.19
CA GLU A 342 -10.14 10.71 3.00
C GLU A 342 -10.12 9.23 2.58
N GLU A 343 -10.07 8.31 3.53
CA GLU A 343 -10.19 6.87 3.25
C GLU A 343 -11.60 6.53 2.72
N LYS A 344 -11.67 5.87 1.57
CA LYS A 344 -12.91 5.31 1.02
C LYS A 344 -12.75 3.81 0.82
N ILE A 345 -13.39 3.02 1.68
CA ILE A 345 -13.47 1.56 1.50
C ILE A 345 -14.48 1.25 0.38
N LEU A 346 -14.10 0.32 -0.50
CA LEU A 346 -14.92 -0.29 -1.53
C LEU A 346 -15.44 -1.62 -0.99
N ASP A 347 -16.76 -1.76 -0.97
CA ASP A 347 -17.46 -2.88 -0.35
C ASP A 347 -17.80 -3.98 -1.40
N ASN A 348 -18.25 -5.15 -0.92
CA ASN A 348 -18.79 -6.21 -1.79
C ASN A 348 -19.90 -5.63 -2.71
N PRO A 349 -20.00 -6.07 -3.98
CA PRO A 349 -19.31 -7.21 -4.59
C PRO A 349 -17.93 -6.91 -5.21
N MET A 350 -17.36 -5.72 -5.00
CA MET A 350 -16.00 -5.42 -5.47
C MET A 350 -14.98 -6.24 -4.68
N ARG A 351 -14.04 -6.91 -5.38
CA ARG A 351 -12.99 -7.75 -4.77
C ARG A 351 -11.63 -7.62 -5.47
N VAL A 352 -10.59 -7.76 -4.65
CA VAL A 352 -9.21 -8.07 -5.07
C VAL A 352 -8.89 -9.47 -4.58
N TYR A 353 -8.68 -10.41 -5.50
CA TYR A 353 -8.24 -11.76 -5.17
C TYR A 353 -6.71 -11.82 -5.22
N HIS A 354 -6.07 -12.33 -4.17
CA HIS A 354 -4.63 -12.53 -4.09
C HIS A 354 -4.28 -14.01 -4.18
N VAL A 355 -3.42 -14.37 -5.13
CA VAL A 355 -3.04 -15.76 -5.38
C VAL A 355 -1.95 -16.18 -4.39
N GLU A 356 -2.35 -16.92 -3.34
CA GLU A 356 -1.50 -17.33 -2.22
C GLU A 356 -0.15 -17.93 -2.69
N HIS A 357 0.95 -17.51 -2.09
CA HIS A 357 2.30 -17.97 -2.43
C HIS A 357 3.23 -18.03 -1.20
N THR A 358 4.28 -18.85 -1.26
CA THR A 358 5.02 -19.31 -0.07
C THR A 358 6.10 -18.35 0.47
N SER A 359 6.27 -17.16 -0.12
CA SER A 359 7.27 -16.16 0.31
C SER A 359 6.67 -14.84 0.82
N GLY A 360 5.36 -14.68 0.75
CA GLY A 360 4.68 -13.50 1.29
C GLY A 360 4.64 -13.53 2.82
N TRP A 361 4.08 -12.48 3.41
CA TRP A 361 3.57 -12.60 4.79
C TRP A 361 2.37 -13.56 4.75
N THR A 362 2.43 -14.60 5.58
CA THR A 362 1.28 -15.43 5.93
C THR A 362 1.29 -15.62 7.44
N PRO A 363 0.13 -15.88 8.08
CA PRO A 363 0.08 -16.18 9.50
C PRO A 363 1.00 -17.34 9.91
N GLN A 364 1.26 -18.31 9.02
CA GLN A 364 2.24 -19.37 9.24
C GLN A 364 3.68 -18.85 9.21
N VAL A 365 4.06 -18.00 8.25
CA VAL A 365 5.42 -17.44 8.16
C VAL A 365 5.73 -16.52 9.35
N GLU A 366 4.76 -15.73 9.79
CA GLU A 366 4.89 -14.88 10.97
C GLU A 366 5.14 -15.69 12.25
N ARG A 367 4.35 -16.75 12.49
CA ARG A 367 4.51 -17.67 13.64
C ARG A 367 5.90 -18.30 13.72
N THR A 368 6.60 -18.50 12.61
CA THR A 368 7.98 -19.06 12.60
C THR A 368 9.08 -18.01 12.84
N GLN A 369 8.76 -16.72 12.71
CA GLN A 369 9.71 -15.58 12.72
C GLN A 369 10.89 -15.73 11.73
N THR A 370 10.77 -16.59 10.72
CA THR A 370 11.90 -16.94 9.81
C THR A 370 12.38 -15.72 9.02
N LEU A 371 11.45 -14.87 8.58
CA LEU A 371 11.74 -13.61 7.89
C LEU A 371 12.54 -12.66 8.78
N ASN A 372 12.06 -12.37 10.00
CA ASN A 372 12.70 -11.44 10.92
C ASN A 372 14.12 -11.89 11.31
N LYS A 373 14.31 -13.21 11.54
CA LYS A 373 15.64 -13.79 11.79
C LYS A 373 16.59 -13.60 10.61
N ARG A 374 16.11 -13.80 9.38
CA ARG A 374 16.90 -13.56 8.15
C ARG A 374 17.27 -12.08 8.02
N LEU A 375 16.32 -11.15 8.13
CA LEU A 375 16.58 -9.71 8.02
C LEU A 375 17.61 -9.23 9.06
N ASN A 376 17.47 -9.66 10.32
CA ASN A 376 18.42 -9.37 11.38
C ASN A 376 19.82 -9.92 11.09
N SER A 377 19.94 -11.15 10.57
CA SER A 377 21.25 -11.74 10.19
C SER A 377 21.95 -10.99 9.04
N LEU A 378 21.19 -10.28 8.20
CA LEU A 378 21.68 -9.47 7.08
C LEU A 378 21.85 -7.99 7.47
N GLY A 379 21.55 -7.61 8.72
CA GLY A 379 21.58 -6.21 9.17
C GLY A 379 20.60 -5.29 8.45
N ILE A 380 19.57 -5.85 7.81
CA ILE A 380 18.56 -5.09 7.07
C ILE A 380 17.56 -4.49 8.08
N PRO A 381 17.44 -3.16 8.16
CA PRO A 381 16.43 -2.52 9.01
C PRO A 381 15.02 -2.77 8.47
N GLN A 382 14.06 -2.72 9.37
CA GLN A 382 12.62 -2.73 9.11
C GLN A 382 11.98 -1.74 10.10
N LEU A 383 10.86 -1.13 9.71
CA LEU A 383 10.07 -0.34 10.65
C LEU A 383 9.42 -1.25 11.68
N THR A 384 9.59 -0.95 12.97
CA THR A 384 8.88 -1.68 14.05
C THR A 384 7.48 -1.11 14.28
N ILE A 385 6.62 -1.87 14.97
CA ILE A 385 5.25 -1.44 15.28
C ILE A 385 5.27 -0.18 16.17
N GLU A 386 6.23 -0.07 17.10
CA GLU A 386 6.40 1.09 17.98
C GLU A 386 6.87 2.33 17.20
N GLN A 387 7.74 2.14 16.20
CA GLN A 387 8.17 3.23 15.31
C GLN A 387 7.00 3.70 14.42
N PHE A 388 6.18 2.77 13.92
CA PHE A 388 4.97 3.06 13.16
C PHE A 388 3.92 3.83 13.98
N ASP A 389 3.55 3.32 15.17
CA ASP A 389 2.58 3.94 16.07
C ASP A 389 2.99 5.37 16.44
N ALA A 390 4.26 5.58 16.76
CA ALA A 390 4.78 6.91 17.06
C ALA A 390 4.72 7.89 15.89
N LEU A 391 4.94 7.44 14.65
CA LEU A 391 4.81 8.27 13.45
C LEU A 391 3.34 8.64 13.20
N ALA A 392 2.40 7.70 13.42
CA ALA A 392 0.97 7.96 13.35
C ALA A 392 0.50 8.94 14.44
N ARG A 393 0.95 8.77 15.70
CA ARG A 393 0.71 9.73 16.81
C ARG A 393 1.32 11.10 16.54
N LEU A 394 2.52 11.17 15.95
CA LEU A 394 3.15 12.44 15.64
C LEU A 394 2.37 13.20 14.56
N MET A 395 1.91 12.53 13.49
CA MET A 395 1.02 13.16 12.51
C MET A 395 -0.31 13.60 13.14
N GLN A 396 -0.87 12.79 14.05
CA GLN A 396 -2.07 13.17 14.81
C GLN A 396 -1.87 14.44 15.65
N GLN A 397 -0.83 14.48 16.47
CA GLN A 397 -0.53 15.60 17.37
C GLN A 397 -0.23 16.90 16.61
N LEU A 398 0.27 16.79 15.38
CA LEU A 398 0.52 17.92 14.48
C LEU A 398 -0.70 18.31 13.65
N ASP A 399 -1.71 17.44 13.51
CA ASP A 399 -2.78 17.51 12.52
C ASP A 399 -2.22 17.69 11.09
N LYS A 400 -1.05 17.11 10.77
CA LYS A 400 -0.33 17.36 9.51
C LYS A 400 0.44 16.12 9.04
N PRO A 401 0.62 15.94 7.73
CA PRO A 401 1.32 14.78 7.19
C PRO A 401 2.83 14.94 7.33
N LEU A 402 3.54 13.83 7.57
CA LEU A 402 5.00 13.79 7.50
C LEU A 402 5.44 13.42 6.08
N ILE A 403 5.68 14.42 5.24
CA ILE A 403 6.20 14.22 3.88
C ILE A 403 7.71 13.95 3.94
N PHE A 404 8.11 12.70 3.70
CA PHE A 404 9.51 12.27 3.82
C PHE A 404 10.35 12.50 2.55
N ASN A 405 9.74 12.48 1.37
CA ASN A 405 10.48 12.54 0.10
C ASN A 405 10.65 13.99 -0.39
N ASP A 406 11.75 14.26 -1.09
CA ASP A 406 12.02 15.58 -1.70
C ASP A 406 11.32 15.72 -3.07
N GLU A 407 11.66 16.74 -3.87
CA GLU A 407 11.06 16.92 -5.20
C GLU A 407 11.51 15.85 -6.22
N ASN A 408 12.58 15.11 -5.93
CA ASN A 408 13.24 14.15 -6.82
C ASN A 408 12.72 12.71 -6.66
N TRP A 409 11.72 12.51 -5.79
CA TRP A 409 11.03 11.23 -5.52
C TRP A 409 10.64 10.47 -6.80
N GLY A 410 10.62 9.15 -6.72
CA GLY A 410 10.39 8.25 -7.84
C GLY A 410 11.52 8.31 -8.89
N MET A 411 12.75 8.61 -8.46
CA MET A 411 13.89 8.86 -9.35
C MET A 411 13.57 9.87 -10.46
N ALA A 412 12.93 11.00 -10.14
CA ALA A 412 12.42 11.96 -11.13
C ALA A 412 13.51 12.55 -12.03
N THR A 413 14.76 12.62 -11.55
CA THR A 413 15.92 13.15 -12.27
C THR A 413 16.66 12.11 -13.13
N LYS A 414 16.20 10.85 -13.13
CA LYS A 414 16.83 9.75 -13.88
C LYS A 414 16.04 9.45 -15.16
N THR A 415 16.73 9.48 -16.30
CA THR A 415 16.26 8.82 -17.52
C THR A 415 16.41 7.32 -17.33
N LEU A 416 15.32 6.59 -17.49
CA LEU A 416 15.27 5.13 -17.36
C LEU A 416 14.88 4.52 -18.72
N PRO A 417 15.40 3.34 -19.10
CA PRO A 417 14.90 2.60 -20.25
C PRO A 417 13.41 2.30 -20.08
N GLU A 418 12.63 2.53 -21.13
CA GLU A 418 11.19 2.26 -21.17
C GLU A 418 10.85 1.52 -22.46
N THR A 419 10.14 0.40 -22.32
CA THR A 419 9.61 -0.41 -23.41
C THR A 419 8.09 -0.30 -23.38
N VAL A 420 7.50 0.20 -24.48
CA VAL A 420 6.05 0.14 -24.69
C VAL A 420 5.74 -1.13 -25.47
N VAL A 421 4.83 -1.97 -24.96
CA VAL A 421 4.39 -3.17 -25.67
C VAL A 421 3.51 -2.75 -26.86
N PRO A 422 3.72 -3.31 -28.06
CA PRO A 422 2.82 -3.09 -29.19
C PRO A 422 1.36 -3.48 -28.89
N SER A 423 0.42 -2.71 -29.45
CA SER A 423 -0.99 -3.08 -29.53
C SER A 423 -1.24 -4.06 -30.68
#